data_AF-A0AAT9LJC2-F1
#
_entry.id   AF-A0AAT9LJC2-F1
#
_cell.length_a   1.000
_cell.length_b   1.000
_cell.length_c   1.000
_cell.angle_alpha   90.00
_cell.angle_beta   90.00
_cell.angle_gamma   90.00
#
_symmetry.space_group_name_H-M   'P 1'
#
loop_
_entity.id
_entity.type
_entity.pdbx_description
1 polymer ?
#
loop_
_entity_poly.entity_id
_entity_poly.type
_entity_poly.pdbx_seq_one_letter_code
_entity_poly.pdbx_strand_id
1 'polypeptide(L)' 'MSSTIAQQAAVDADFRNALIENPAAFGVSATDLPAPVEQTDQDSLDYWAEGVASVELYACVQSCSWGPFTAVCDGNTK' A
#
# COMPACT_ATOMS: atom_id res chain seq x y z
N MET A 1 -1.19 14.46 -16.68
CA MET A 1 0.07 13.73 -16.97
C MET A 1 1.22 14.20 -16.11
N SER A 2 1.47 15.51 -15.92
CA SER A 2 2.56 15.96 -15.01
C SER A 2 2.42 15.50 -13.55
N SER A 3 1.19 15.39 -13.02
CA SER A 3 0.98 14.90 -11.66
C SER A 3 1.48 13.47 -11.45
N THR A 4 1.27 12.59 -12.44
CA THR A 4 1.72 11.20 -12.39
C THR A 4 3.24 11.07 -12.50
N ILE A 5 3.88 11.89 -13.34
CA ILE A 5 5.35 11.91 -13.49
C ILE A 5 6.03 12.42 -12.22
N ALA A 6 5.53 13.52 -11.64
CA ALA A 6 6.07 14.07 -10.41
C ALA A 6 5.89 13.11 -9.22
N GLN A 7 4.74 12.43 -9.15
CA GLN A 7 4.48 11.42 -8.12
C GLN A 7 5.44 10.24 -8.25
N GLN A 8 5.66 9.74 -9.46
CA GLN A 8 6.59 8.63 -9.67
C GLN A 8 8.04 9.02 -9.36
N ALA A 9 8.48 10.23 -9.75
CA ALA A 9 9.81 10.75 -9.39
C ALA A 9 9.99 11.03 -7.89
N ALA A 10 8.91 11.05 -7.11
CA ALA A 10 8.96 11.17 -5.65
C ALA A 10 9.12 9.80 -4.96
N VAL A 11 8.52 8.73 -5.50
CA VAL A 11 8.49 7.40 -4.85
C VAL A 11 9.48 6.40 -5.44
N ASP A 12 10.01 6.66 -6.63
CA ASP A 12 10.92 5.78 -7.37
C ASP A 12 12.23 6.51 -7.68
N ALA A 13 13.31 6.08 -7.00
CA ALA A 13 14.62 6.68 -7.12
C ALA A 13 15.27 6.41 -8.50
N ASP A 14 15.04 5.24 -9.09
CA ASP A 14 15.60 4.89 -10.39
C ASP A 14 14.92 5.70 -11.50
N PHE A 15 13.60 5.85 -11.42
CA PHE A 15 12.85 6.72 -12.32
C PHE A 15 13.27 8.19 -12.16
N ARG A 16 13.47 8.65 -10.93
CA ARG A 16 13.97 10.01 -10.66
C ARG A 16 15.33 10.24 -11.31
N ASN A 17 16.26 9.30 -11.18
CA ASN A 17 17.60 9.40 -11.77
C ASN A 17 17.52 9.46 -13.30
N ALA A 18 16.74 8.56 -13.92
CA ALA A 18 16.53 8.57 -15.37
C ALA A 18 15.91 9.89 -15.87
N LEU A 19 15.02 10.48 -15.06
CA LEU A 19 14.35 11.73 -15.39
C LEU A 19 15.25 12.96 -15.19
N ILE A 20 16.18 12.93 -14.23
CA ILE A 20 17.24 13.93 -14.07
C ILE A 20 18.25 13.85 -15.22
N GLU A 21 18.58 12.64 -15.69
CA GLU A 21 19.52 12.43 -16.80
C GLU A 21 18.97 12.91 -18.15
N ASN A 22 17.66 12.79 -18.38
CA ASN A 22 17.05 13.23 -19.64
C ASN A 22 15.66 13.88 -19.48
N PRO A 23 15.58 15.07 -18.86
CA PRO A 23 14.31 15.74 -18.58
C PRO A 23 13.53 16.12 -19.85
N ALA A 24 14.24 16.39 -20.96
CA ALA A 24 13.64 16.75 -22.25
C ALA A 24 12.81 15.60 -22.85
N ALA A 25 13.19 14.34 -22.62
CA ALA A 25 12.44 13.18 -23.07
C ALA A 25 11.05 13.07 -22.42
N PHE A 26 10.88 13.66 -21.23
CA PHE A 26 9.64 13.63 -20.45
C PHE A 26 8.88 14.97 -20.48
N GLY A 27 9.41 15.98 -21.17
CA GLY A 27 8.77 17.31 -21.28
C GLY A 27 8.64 18.07 -19.96
N VAL A 28 9.50 17.78 -18.98
CA VAL A 28 9.50 18.39 -17.64
C VAL A 28 10.84 19.07 -17.36
N SER A 29 10.84 20.13 -16.55
CA SER A 29 12.08 20.75 -16.07
C SER A 29 12.56 20.02 -14.82
N ALA A 30 13.86 19.71 -14.73
CA ALA A 30 14.44 19.05 -13.57
C ALA A 30 14.36 19.90 -12.29
N THR A 31 14.19 21.21 -12.42
CA THR A 31 14.01 22.16 -11.31
C THR A 31 12.65 22.05 -10.61
N ASP A 32 11.66 21.39 -11.22
CA ASP A 32 10.30 21.25 -10.66
C ASP A 32 10.07 19.91 -9.96
N LEU A 33 11.12 19.09 -9.77
CA LEU A 33 10.94 17.76 -9.19
C LEU A 33 10.72 17.85 -7.67
N PRO A 34 9.64 17.26 -7.14
CA PRO A 34 9.40 17.19 -5.70
C PRO A 34 10.55 16.47 -5.00
N ALA A 35 10.70 16.65 -3.70
CA ALA A 35 11.66 15.88 -2.92
C ALA A 35 11.33 14.37 -3.00
N PRO A 36 12.34 13.49 -3.02
CA PRO A 36 12.09 12.06 -2.88
C PRO A 36 11.45 11.79 -1.52
N VAL A 37 10.49 10.88 -1.51
CA VAL A 37 9.79 10.40 -0.33
C VAL A 37 10.34 9.02 -0.01
N GLU A 38 10.72 8.80 1.24
CA GLU A 38 11.12 7.48 1.72
C GLU A 38 9.96 6.50 1.55
N GLN A 39 10.23 5.36 0.92
CA GLN A 39 9.24 4.29 0.86
C GLN A 39 8.98 3.76 2.26
N THR A 40 7.70 3.54 2.59
CA THR A 40 7.37 2.84 3.83
C THR A 40 7.92 1.42 3.73
N ASP A 41 8.62 1.02 4.78
CA ASP A 41 9.19 -0.31 4.90
C ASP A 41 8.12 -1.39 4.66
N GLN A 42 8.37 -2.29 3.71
CA GLN A 42 7.43 -3.34 3.32
C GLN A 42 7.14 -4.28 4.49
N ASP A 43 8.15 -4.60 5.31
CA ASP A 43 7.96 -5.46 6.48
C ASP A 43 6.99 -4.80 7.49
N SER A 44 7.04 -3.48 7.63
CA SER A 44 6.06 -2.75 8.43
C SER A 44 4.65 -2.81 7.83
N LEU A 45 4.50 -2.65 6.51
CA LEU A 45 3.19 -2.73 5.84
C LEU A 45 2.58 -4.14 5.98
N ASP A 46 3.40 -5.17 5.76
CA ASP A 46 3.00 -6.56 5.89
C ASP A 46 2.61 -6.89 7.33
N TYR A 47 3.35 -6.40 8.33
CA TYR A 47 2.98 -6.53 9.74
C TYR A 47 1.58 -5.97 10.05
N TRP A 48 1.27 -4.78 9.54
CA TRP A 48 -0.06 -4.18 9.73
C TRP A 48 -1.15 -4.94 8.96
N ALA A 49 -0.86 -5.39 7.75
CA ALA A 49 -1.80 -6.17 6.95
C ALA A 49 -2.14 -7.51 7.61
N GLU A 50 -1.12 -8.24 8.08
CA GLU A 50 -1.29 -9.48 8.85
C GLU A 50 -2.01 -9.23 10.17
N GLY A 51 -1.66 -8.15 10.87
CA GLY A 51 -2.32 -7.71 12.09
C GLY A 51 -3.82 -7.48 11.89
N VAL A 52 -4.20 -6.71 10.87
CA VAL A 52 -5.61 -6.46 10.51
C VAL A 52 -6.32 -7.75 10.10
N ALA A 53 -5.71 -8.57 9.26
CA ALA A 53 -6.27 -9.86 8.85
C ALA A 53 -6.48 -10.81 10.04
N SER A 54 -5.58 -10.81 11.01
CA SER A 54 -5.67 -11.64 12.21
C SER A 54 -6.82 -11.21 13.14
N VAL A 55 -7.07 -9.90 13.25
CA VAL A 55 -8.18 -9.35 14.03
C VAL A 55 -9.53 -9.68 13.38
N GLU A 56 -9.63 -9.56 12.05
CA GLU A 56 -10.83 -9.94 11.28
C GLU A 56 -11.14 -11.44 11.42
N LEU A 57 -10.12 -12.31 11.33
CA LEU A 57 -10.29 -13.75 11.56
C LEU A 57 -10.73 -14.06 12.99
N TYR A 58 -10.16 -13.40 13.99
CA TYR A 58 -10.55 -13.57 15.39
C TYR A 58 -12.00 -13.13 15.65
N ALA A 59 -12.40 -11.98 15.11
CA ALA A 59 -13.76 -11.46 15.20
C ALA A 59 -14.78 -12.42 14.55
N CYS A 60 -14.42 -13.00 13.40
CA CYS A 60 -15.23 -14.02 12.72
C CYS A 60 -15.37 -15.29 13.57
N VAL A 61 -14.30 -15.80 14.18
CA VAL A 61 -14.37 -16.99 15.04
C VAL A 61 -15.25 -16.75 16.28
N GLN A 62 -15.22 -15.53 16.84
CA GLN A 62 -16.06 -15.14 17.97
C GLN A 62 -17.56 -15.06 17.60
N SER A 63 -17.91 -14.69 16.36
CA SER A 63 -19.29 -14.67 15.89
C SER A 63 -19.84 -16.05 15.50
N CYS A 64 -18.96 -17.06 15.41
CA CYS A 64 -19.37 -18.43 15.17
C CYS A 64 -19.79 -19.13 16.47
N SER A 65 -20.99 -19.70 16.47
CA SER A 65 -21.40 -20.66 17.50
C SER A 65 -20.93 -22.07 17.12
N TRP A 66 -20.33 -22.78 18.07
CA TRP A 66 -19.82 -24.13 17.89
C TRP A 66 -20.70 -25.13 18.62
N GLY A 67 -21.39 -26.00 17.88
CA GLY A 67 -22.09 -27.18 18.39
C GLY A 67 -21.23 -28.44 18.27
N PRO A 68 -21.63 -29.58 18.89
CA PRO A 68 -20.83 -30.81 18.91
C PRO A 68 -20.52 -31.42 17.53
N PHE A 69 -21.23 -31.00 16.47
CA PHE A 69 -21.04 -31.50 15.11
C PHE A 69 -21.08 -30.40 14.03
N THR A 70 -21.20 -29.12 14.39
CA THR A 70 -21.48 -28.06 13.40
C THR A 70 -20.98 -26.70 13.86
N ALA A 71 -20.42 -25.92 12.94
CA ALA A 71 -20.06 -24.52 13.14
C ALA A 71 -21.04 -23.64 12.37
N VAL A 72 -21.68 -22.69 13.05
CA VAL A 72 -22.60 -21.72 12.42
C VAL A 72 -22.06 -20.33 12.67
N CYS A 73 -21.60 -19.67 11.61
CA CYS A 73 -21.14 -18.28 11.64
C CYS A 73 -22.29 -17.38 11.16
N ASP A 74 -22.83 -16.57 12.06
CA ASP A 74 -23.86 -15.59 11.72
C ASP A 74 -23.18 -14.42 10.99
N GLY A 75 -23.23 -14.42 9.66
CA GLY A 75 -22.62 -13.40 8.79
C GLY A 75 -23.32 -12.03 8.81
N ASN A 76 -24.03 -11.68 9.89
CA ASN A 76 -24.82 -10.44 10.00
C ASN A 76 -24.13 -9.28 10.73
N THR A 77 -22.91 -9.43 11.23
CA THR A 77 -22.15 -8.28 11.73
C THR A 77 -21.40 -7.63 10.57
N LYS A 78 -21.76 -6.38 10.28
CA LYS A 78 -21.04 -5.48 9.37
C LYS A 78 -19.58 -5.30 9.74
#